data_AF-A0A212J2Q5-F1
#
_entry.id   AF-A0A212J2Q5-F1
#
_cell.length_a   1.000
_cell.length_b   1.000
_cell.length_c   1.000
_cell.angle_alpha   90.00
_cell.angle_beta   90.00
_cell.angle_gamma   90.00
#
_symmetry.space_group_name_H-M   'P 1'
#
loop_
_entity.id
_entity.type
_entity.pdbx_description
1 polymer ?
#
loop_
_entity_poly.entity_id
_entity_poly.type
_entity_poly.pdbx_seq_one_letter_code
_entity_poly.pdbx_strand_id
1 'polypeptide(L)'
;MTALSCIAYAAWIFLAAFLFRGCLPPFVGKNDSGRAMRPVRDIGVACLAAGAFFFVPPGSLPPFLNYPWGGLVFLGCLALSALLARERASAVPLLLAGCVALVFFWYARQRGMPGSAANLGTFTGMPVWGIAPARHICGFLLLAAGFLAAARALFDGCRSSHAATLRCFAVCALFVALFAPWNTAPYVRWPDSLVAGCDFMLFWGKVFGVAAVLLLLPPVQAGGRRLSFFCCTVGSALIIIPAG
;
A
#
# COMPACT_ATOMS: atom_id res chain seq x y z
N MET A 1 -11.89 -20.64 -4.11
CA MET A 1 -12.56 -19.33 -3.90
C MET A 1 -13.70 -19.22 -4.89
N THR A 2 -14.88 -18.80 -4.45
CA THR A 2 -16.08 -18.68 -5.31
C THR A 2 -16.18 -17.26 -5.88
N ALA A 3 -16.81 -17.09 -7.04
CA ALA A 3 -17.04 -15.76 -7.64
C ALA A 3 -17.72 -14.77 -6.66
N LEU A 4 -18.58 -15.30 -5.77
CA LEU A 4 -19.25 -14.55 -4.71
C LEU A 4 -18.25 -13.87 -3.75
N SER A 5 -17.17 -14.56 -3.36
CA SER A 5 -16.15 -14.02 -2.46
C SER A 5 -15.38 -12.85 -3.09
N CYS A 6 -15.09 -12.92 -4.39
CA CYS A 6 -14.46 -11.83 -5.13
C CYS A 6 -15.37 -10.60 -5.23
N ILE A 7 -16.66 -10.81 -5.49
CA ILE A 7 -17.65 -9.74 -5.58
C ILE A 7 -17.82 -9.06 -4.21
N ALA A 8 -17.95 -9.85 -3.13
CA ALA A 8 -18.06 -9.33 -1.78
C ALA A 8 -16.82 -8.52 -1.37
N TYR A 9 -15.63 -9.00 -1.73
CA TYR A 9 -14.37 -8.29 -1.45
C TYR A 9 -14.25 -6.99 -2.27
N ALA A 10 -14.60 -7.01 -3.55
CA ALA A 10 -14.63 -5.81 -4.37
C ALA A 10 -15.64 -4.79 -3.81
N ALA A 11 -16.85 -5.23 -3.44
CA ALA A 11 -17.86 -4.39 -2.82
C ALA A 11 -17.37 -3.77 -1.51
N TRP A 12 -16.67 -4.54 -0.68
CA TRP A 12 -16.03 -4.04 0.55
C TRP A 12 -14.99 -2.95 0.25
N ILE A 13 -14.12 -3.14 -0.75
CA ILE A 13 -13.12 -2.14 -1.14
C ILE A 13 -13.79 -0.84 -1.60
N PHE A 14 -14.83 -0.94 -2.44
CA PHE A 14 -15.56 0.23 -2.90
C PHE A 14 -16.29 0.93 -1.75
N LEU A 15 -16.92 0.18 -0.84
CA LEU A 15 -17.56 0.73 0.34
C LEU A 15 -16.56 1.45 1.26
N ALA A 16 -15.41 0.82 1.53
CA ALA A 16 -14.34 1.41 2.33
C ALA A 16 -13.82 2.71 1.71
N ALA A 17 -13.56 2.71 0.40
CA ALA A 17 -13.12 3.91 -0.31
C ALA A 17 -14.20 5.01 -0.31
N PHE A 18 -15.48 4.63 -0.42
CA PHE A 18 -16.60 5.57 -0.38
C PHE A 18 -16.77 6.21 1.00
N LEU A 19 -16.78 5.42 2.07
CA LEU A 19 -16.90 5.91 3.44
C LEU A 19 -15.76 6.87 3.79
N PHE A 20 -14.54 6.52 3.42
CA PHE A 20 -13.36 7.32 3.74
C PHE A 20 -13.26 8.60 2.90
N ARG A 21 -13.90 8.64 1.71
CA ARG A 21 -14.02 9.87 0.94
C ARG A 21 -14.73 10.98 1.71
N GLY A 22 -15.71 10.62 2.55
CA GLY A 22 -16.36 11.58 3.45
C GLY A 22 -15.44 12.17 4.52
N CYS A 23 -14.34 11.48 4.84
CA CYS A 23 -13.33 11.92 5.81
C CYS A 23 -12.23 12.78 5.19
N LEU A 24 -12.09 12.78 3.86
CA LEU A 24 -11.16 13.68 3.17
C LEU A 24 -11.72 15.10 3.21
N PRO A 25 -10.91 16.12 3.52
CA PRO A 25 -11.38 17.49 3.58
C PRO A 25 -12.07 17.89 2.27
N PRO A 26 -13.27 18.51 2.32
CA PRO A 26 -13.97 18.94 1.13
C PRO A 26 -13.08 19.91 0.36
N PHE A 27 -12.75 19.55 -0.87
CA PHE A 27 -11.80 20.31 -1.66
C PHE A 27 -12.44 21.64 -2.12
N VAL A 28 -11.99 22.75 -1.55
CA VAL A 28 -12.23 24.10 -2.09
C VAL A 28 -11.10 24.37 -3.09
N GLY A 29 -11.22 23.86 -4.31
CA GLY A 29 -10.20 24.07 -5.33
C GLY A 29 -10.75 23.95 -6.73
N LYS A 30 -10.77 25.10 -7.42
CA LYS A 30 -10.93 25.23 -8.87
C LYS A 30 -9.94 24.28 -9.55
N ASN A 31 -10.43 23.43 -10.44
CA ASN A 31 -9.58 22.71 -11.37
C ASN A 31 -8.76 23.72 -12.19
N ASP A 32 -7.42 23.62 -12.16
CA ASP A 32 -6.49 24.42 -12.98
C ASP A 32 -6.67 24.23 -14.50
N SER A 33 -7.65 23.43 -14.94
CA SER A 33 -7.88 23.17 -16.37
C SER A 33 -9.35 23.22 -16.81
N GLY A 34 -10.31 23.45 -15.92
CA GLY A 34 -11.74 23.57 -16.27
C GLY A 34 -12.37 22.40 -17.06
N ARG A 35 -11.63 21.32 -17.35
CA ARG A 35 -12.09 20.19 -18.17
C ARG A 35 -12.65 19.10 -17.27
N ALA A 36 -13.96 18.89 -17.36
CA ALA A 36 -14.61 17.72 -16.80
C ALA A 36 -13.96 16.45 -17.35
N MET A 37 -13.58 15.52 -16.47
CA MET A 37 -13.13 14.19 -16.91
C MET A 37 -14.31 13.44 -17.53
N ARG A 38 -14.04 12.69 -18.61
CA ARG A 38 -15.05 11.86 -19.25
C ARG A 38 -15.36 10.68 -18.33
N PRO A 39 -16.64 10.41 -18.00
CA PRO A 39 -17.04 9.45 -16.96
C PRO A 39 -16.51 8.02 -17.19
N VAL A 40 -16.37 7.60 -18.45
CA VAL A 40 -15.85 6.26 -18.81
C VAL A 40 -14.39 6.09 -18.42
N ARG A 41 -13.57 7.16 -18.48
CA ARG A 41 -12.15 7.09 -18.12
C ARG A 41 -11.96 6.92 -16.62
N ASP A 42 -12.80 7.58 -15.82
CA ASP A 42 -12.71 7.52 -14.36
C ASP A 42 -13.02 6.13 -13.81
N ILE A 43 -13.97 5.43 -14.44
CA ILE A 43 -14.31 4.04 -14.07
C ILE A 43 -13.13 3.11 -14.35
N GLY A 44 -12.56 3.14 -15.55
CA GLY A 44 -11.43 2.26 -15.90
C GLY A 44 -10.21 2.46 -15.00
N VAL A 45 -9.89 3.72 -14.68
CA VAL A 45 -8.78 4.07 -13.78
C VAL A 45 -9.05 3.60 -12.34
N ALA A 46 -10.30 3.73 -11.86
CA ALA A 46 -10.71 3.23 -10.55
C ALA A 46 -10.70 1.71 -10.49
N CYS A 47 -11.22 1.01 -11.50
CA CYS A 47 -11.17 -0.45 -11.61
C CYS A 47 -9.72 -0.96 -11.58
N LEU A 48 -8.79 -0.27 -12.23
CA LEU A 48 -7.40 -0.67 -12.23
C LEU A 48 -6.72 -0.48 -10.87
N ALA A 49 -7.08 0.57 -10.12
CA ALA A 49 -6.64 0.75 -8.73
C ALA A 49 -7.29 -0.29 -7.79
N ALA A 50 -8.58 -0.59 -7.97
CA ALA A 50 -9.29 -1.62 -7.23
C ALA A 50 -8.73 -3.03 -7.53
N GLY A 51 -8.32 -3.29 -8.77
CA GLY A 51 -7.68 -4.52 -9.21
C GLY A 51 -6.38 -4.83 -8.45
N ALA A 52 -5.66 -3.79 -8.01
CA ALA A 52 -4.44 -3.96 -7.23
C ALA A 52 -4.72 -4.73 -5.91
N PHE A 53 -5.85 -4.50 -5.25
CA PHE A 53 -6.18 -5.15 -3.96
C PHE A 53 -6.30 -6.67 -4.04
N PHE A 54 -6.50 -7.25 -5.23
CA PHE A 54 -6.55 -8.71 -5.41
C PHE A 54 -5.17 -9.37 -5.21
N PHE A 55 -4.09 -8.60 -5.32
CA PHE A 55 -2.73 -9.07 -5.05
C PHE A 55 -2.30 -8.89 -3.59
N VAL A 56 -3.09 -8.16 -2.80
CA VAL A 56 -2.78 -7.90 -1.39
C VAL A 56 -3.42 -9.00 -0.52
N PRO A 57 -2.63 -9.72 0.30
CA PRO A 57 -3.16 -10.69 1.25
C PRO A 57 -3.86 -9.99 2.42
N PRO A 58 -5.16 -10.23 2.66
CA PRO A 58 -5.86 -9.64 3.79
C PRO A 58 -5.67 -10.51 5.05
N GLY A 59 -4.51 -10.38 5.68
CA GLY A 59 -4.16 -11.12 6.90
C GLY A 59 -3.56 -12.50 6.61
N SER A 60 -4.11 -13.56 7.21
CA SER A 60 -3.69 -14.95 6.98
C SER A 60 -4.27 -15.58 5.72
N LEU A 61 -5.25 -14.93 5.10
CA LEU A 61 -5.81 -15.38 3.83
C LEU A 61 -4.81 -15.17 2.69
N PRO A 62 -4.68 -16.13 1.76
CA PRO A 62 -3.86 -15.94 0.57
C PRO A 62 -4.45 -14.81 -0.28
N PRO A 63 -3.61 -14.10 -1.06
CA PRO A 63 -4.12 -13.14 -2.03
C PRO A 63 -5.02 -13.86 -3.04
N PHE A 64 -6.08 -13.18 -3.48
CA PHE A 64 -7.01 -13.74 -4.47
C PHE A 64 -6.29 -14.09 -5.78
N LEU A 65 -5.35 -13.23 -6.20
CA LEU A 65 -4.45 -13.48 -7.32
C LEU A 65 -3.05 -13.78 -6.79
N ASN A 66 -2.84 -15.04 -6.43
CA ASN A 66 -1.54 -15.51 -5.96
C ASN A 66 -0.58 -15.73 -7.14
N TYR A 67 0.11 -14.65 -7.53
CA TYR A 67 1.09 -14.65 -8.61
C TYR A 67 2.50 -14.40 -8.05
N PRO A 68 3.55 -15.10 -8.50
CA PRO A 68 4.92 -14.90 -8.02
C PRO A 68 5.38 -13.44 -8.07
N TRP A 69 4.95 -12.69 -9.09
CA TRP A 69 5.26 -11.27 -9.25
C TRP A 69 4.11 -10.35 -8.82
N GLY A 70 3.18 -10.85 -7.99
CA GLY A 70 1.96 -10.14 -7.61
C GLY A 70 2.22 -8.75 -7.02
N GLY A 71 3.30 -8.57 -6.26
CA GLY A 71 3.73 -7.27 -5.75
C GLY A 71 4.21 -6.30 -6.83
N LEU A 72 4.88 -6.78 -7.89
CA LEU A 72 5.25 -5.93 -9.03
C LEU A 72 4.03 -5.55 -9.87
N VAL A 73 3.11 -6.51 -10.10
CA VAL A 73 1.85 -6.23 -10.81
C VAL A 73 1.01 -5.23 -10.02
N PHE A 74 0.94 -5.37 -8.70
CA PHE A 74 0.30 -4.39 -7.80
C PHE A 74 0.84 -2.98 -8.02
N LEU A 75 2.17 -2.79 -7.98
CA LEU A 75 2.80 -1.49 -8.20
C LEU A 75 2.55 -0.96 -9.62
N GLY A 76 2.62 -1.85 -10.62
CA GLY A 76 2.32 -1.53 -12.02
C GLY A 76 0.88 -1.05 -12.20
N CYS A 77 -0.09 -1.69 -11.55
CA CYS A 77 -1.48 -1.24 -11.54
C CYS A 77 -1.61 0.16 -10.93
N LEU A 78 -1.01 0.43 -9.77
CA LEU A 78 -1.10 1.77 -9.17
C LEU A 78 -0.45 2.85 -10.03
N ALA A 79 0.74 2.56 -10.59
CA ALA A 79 1.43 3.48 -11.48
C ALA A 79 0.64 3.75 -12.77
N LEU A 80 0.14 2.70 -13.42
CA LEU A 80 -0.66 2.82 -14.63
C LEU A 80 -1.98 3.57 -14.37
N SER A 81 -2.62 3.33 -13.23
CA SER A 81 -3.81 4.09 -12.80
C SER A 81 -3.47 5.58 -12.69
N ALA A 82 -2.36 5.95 -12.05
CA ALA A 82 -1.93 7.35 -11.93
C ALA A 82 -1.57 8.00 -13.28
N LEU A 83 -0.89 7.26 -14.16
CA LEU A 83 -0.53 7.72 -15.51
C LEU A 83 -1.77 7.96 -16.38
N LEU A 84 -2.73 7.04 -16.36
CA LEU A 84 -3.99 7.15 -17.11
C LEU A 84 -4.86 8.31 -16.60
N ALA A 85 -4.83 8.59 -15.30
CA ALA A 85 -5.47 9.78 -14.72
C ALA A 85 -4.75 11.09 -15.07
N ARG A 86 -3.52 11.01 -15.61
CA ARG A 86 -2.61 12.16 -15.84
C ARG A 86 -2.31 12.94 -14.56
N GLU A 87 -2.35 12.28 -13.40
CA GLU A 87 -2.13 12.89 -12.10
C GLU A 87 -0.64 12.86 -11.75
N ARG A 88 0.15 13.74 -12.40
CA ARG A 88 1.61 13.85 -12.17
C ARG A 88 1.97 14.02 -10.69
N ALA A 89 1.11 14.69 -9.92
CA ALA A 89 1.28 14.87 -8.47
C ALA A 89 1.30 13.54 -7.68
N SER A 90 0.65 12.49 -8.18
CA SER A 90 0.61 11.17 -7.55
C SER A 90 1.75 10.25 -7.97
N ALA A 91 2.41 10.53 -9.11
CA ALA A 91 3.41 9.65 -9.69
C ALA A 91 4.68 9.55 -8.82
N VAL A 92 5.20 10.68 -8.34
CA VAL A 92 6.42 10.67 -7.50
C VAL A 92 6.18 9.92 -6.19
N PRO A 93 5.15 10.21 -5.38
CA PRO A 93 4.83 9.43 -4.19
C PRO A 93 4.70 7.91 -4.43
N LEU A 94 4.05 7.51 -5.53
CA LEU A 94 3.89 6.10 -5.88
C LEU A 94 5.22 5.44 -6.27
N LEU A 95 6.09 6.15 -6.99
CA LEU A 95 7.43 5.67 -7.29
C LEU A 95 8.25 5.47 -6.02
N LEU A 96 8.19 6.42 -5.08
CA LEU A 96 8.90 6.30 -3.80
C LEU A 96 8.38 5.10 -2.98
N ALA A 97 7.06 4.93 -2.88
CA ALA A 97 6.46 3.74 -2.26
C ALA A 97 6.89 2.44 -2.96
N GLY A 98 6.95 2.46 -4.30
CA GLY A 98 7.44 1.36 -5.12
C GLY A 98 8.91 1.03 -4.87
N CYS A 99 9.78 2.04 -4.73
CA CYS A 99 11.18 1.85 -4.40
C CYS A 99 11.35 1.13 -3.05
N VAL A 100 10.60 1.53 -2.03
CA VAL A 100 10.62 0.84 -0.72
C VAL A 100 10.19 -0.62 -0.87
N ALA A 101 9.10 -0.89 -1.60
CA ALA A 101 8.67 -2.27 -1.85
C ALA A 101 9.73 -3.09 -2.61
N LEU A 102 10.42 -2.50 -3.58
CA LEU A 102 11.53 -3.15 -4.28
C LEU A 102 12.71 -3.46 -3.35
N VAL A 103 13.02 -2.59 -2.39
CA VAL A 103 14.04 -2.87 -1.36
C VAL A 103 13.62 -4.07 -0.51
N PHE A 104 12.34 -4.18 -0.15
CA PHE A 104 11.81 -5.35 0.56
C PHE A 104 11.90 -6.62 -0.29
N PHE A 105 11.54 -6.58 -1.58
CA PHE A 105 11.64 -7.74 -2.47
C PHE A 105 13.08 -8.18 -2.69
N TRP A 106 13.99 -7.23 -2.85
CA TRP A 106 15.43 -7.49 -2.93
C TRP A 106 15.94 -8.13 -1.63
N TYR A 107 15.58 -7.56 -0.47
CA TYR A 107 16.01 -8.07 0.82
C TYR A 107 15.49 -9.49 1.09
N ALA A 108 14.20 -9.74 0.81
CA ALA A 108 13.59 -11.06 0.93
C ALA A 108 14.31 -12.11 0.06
N ARG A 109 14.70 -11.72 -1.16
CA ARG A 109 15.48 -12.58 -2.07
C ARG A 109 16.87 -12.90 -1.51
N GLN A 110 17.58 -11.91 -0.99
CA GLN A 110 18.91 -12.12 -0.39
C GLN A 110 18.87 -13.05 0.82
N ARG A 111 17.79 -12.98 1.60
CA ARG A 111 17.59 -13.83 2.79
C ARG A 111 16.99 -15.20 2.51
N GLY A 112 16.77 -15.55 1.24
CA GLY A 112 16.22 -16.85 0.87
C GLY A 112 14.84 -17.11 1.48
N MET A 113 14.00 -16.07 1.61
CA MET A 113 12.65 -16.22 2.13
C MET A 113 11.88 -17.28 1.32
N PRO A 114 11.20 -18.24 1.98
CA PRO A 114 10.44 -19.28 1.31
C PRO A 114 9.28 -18.66 0.52
N GLY A 115 9.11 -19.07 -0.73
CA GLY A 115 8.12 -18.51 -1.64
C GLY A 115 8.73 -17.55 -2.66
N SER A 116 7.91 -16.68 -3.26
CA SER A 116 8.38 -15.72 -4.23
C SER A 116 8.63 -14.36 -3.57
N ALA A 117 9.84 -13.85 -3.67
CA ALA A 117 10.24 -12.59 -3.02
C ALA A 117 9.43 -11.35 -3.49
N ALA A 118 8.85 -11.41 -4.70
CA ALA A 118 8.01 -10.35 -5.25
C ALA A 118 6.51 -10.59 -5.02
N ASN A 119 6.14 -11.61 -4.24
CA ASN A 119 4.76 -11.90 -3.88
C ASN A 119 4.46 -11.33 -2.49
N LEU A 120 3.41 -10.51 -2.38
CA LEU A 120 3.01 -9.91 -1.11
C LEU A 120 2.55 -10.95 -0.07
N GLY A 121 2.03 -12.10 -0.50
CA GLY A 121 1.67 -13.23 0.36
C GLY A 121 2.86 -13.83 1.12
N THR A 122 4.08 -13.70 0.59
CA THR A 122 5.30 -14.16 1.27
C THR A 122 5.53 -13.39 2.57
N PHE A 123 5.23 -12.09 2.58
CA PHE A 123 5.45 -11.22 3.73
C PHE A 123 4.42 -11.41 4.85
N THR A 124 3.23 -11.95 4.54
CA THR A 124 2.23 -12.31 5.58
C THR A 124 2.52 -13.65 6.23
N GLY A 125 3.07 -14.61 5.48
CA GLY A 125 3.51 -15.88 6.04
C GLY A 125 4.80 -15.75 6.86
N MET A 126 5.73 -14.91 6.39
CA MET A 126 7.01 -14.70 7.04
C MET A 126 7.40 -13.21 7.02
N PRO A 127 7.10 -12.43 8.08
CA PRO A 127 7.49 -11.03 8.16
C PRO A 127 9.00 -10.84 8.02
N VAL A 128 9.42 -9.76 7.34
CA VAL A 128 10.84 -9.36 7.30
C VAL A 128 11.43 -9.19 8.69
N TRP A 129 10.63 -8.68 9.64
CA TRP A 129 11.01 -8.54 11.04
C TRP A 129 11.39 -9.85 11.73
N GLY A 130 10.84 -10.98 11.30
CA GLY A 130 11.15 -12.30 11.86
C GLY A 130 12.48 -12.88 11.38
N ILE A 131 13.03 -12.36 10.27
CA ILE A 131 14.29 -12.84 9.67
C ILE A 131 15.41 -11.80 9.81
N ALA A 132 15.04 -10.52 9.90
CA ALA A 132 15.99 -9.44 9.99
C ALA A 132 16.77 -9.51 11.32
N PRO A 133 18.11 -9.48 11.27
CA PRO A 133 18.90 -9.35 12.49
C PRO A 133 18.60 -7.99 13.15
N ALA A 134 18.73 -7.92 14.48
CA ALA A 134 18.39 -6.71 15.25
C ALA A 134 19.05 -5.42 14.71
N ARG A 135 20.28 -5.52 14.20
CA ARG A 135 21.00 -4.40 13.57
C ARG A 135 20.31 -3.78 12.35
N HIS A 136 19.45 -4.52 11.65
CA HIS A 136 18.73 -4.01 10.46
C HIS A 136 17.41 -3.32 10.82
N ILE A 137 16.92 -3.43 12.07
CA ILE A 137 15.64 -2.86 12.52
C ILE A 137 15.60 -1.35 12.28
N CYS A 138 16.69 -0.64 12.62
CA CYS A 138 16.77 0.81 12.41
C CYS A 138 16.59 1.19 10.92
N GLY A 139 17.20 0.43 10.00
CA GLY A 139 17.05 0.62 8.56
C GLY A 139 15.60 0.41 8.10
N PHE A 140 14.91 -0.60 8.61
CA PHE A 140 13.49 -0.82 8.30
C PHE A 140 12.57 0.26 8.88
N LEU A 141 12.86 0.77 10.08
CA LEU A 141 12.12 1.90 10.64
C LEU A 141 12.29 3.18 9.82
N LEU A 142 13.50 3.43 9.31
CA LEU A 142 13.75 4.53 8.37
C LEU A 142 12.98 4.34 7.07
N LEU A 143 12.98 3.14 6.48
CA LEU A 143 12.17 2.83 5.30
C LEU A 143 10.67 3.03 5.56
N ALA A 144 10.18 2.64 6.74
CA ALA A 144 8.79 2.83 7.14
C ALA A 144 8.44 4.33 7.20
N ALA A 145 9.30 5.15 7.82
CA ALA A 145 9.12 6.59 7.89
C ALA A 145 9.15 7.23 6.49
N GLY A 146 10.09 6.82 5.63
CA GLY A 146 10.17 7.27 4.24
C GLY A 146 8.92 6.89 3.43
N PHE A 147 8.39 5.68 3.64
CA PHE A 147 7.15 5.23 3.03
C PHE A 147 5.96 6.05 3.50
N LEU A 148 5.81 6.28 4.80
CA LEU A 148 4.71 7.09 5.35
C LEU A 148 4.77 8.53 4.86
N ALA A 149 5.96 9.12 4.71
CA ALA A 149 6.12 10.44 4.11
C ALA A 149 5.68 10.45 2.63
N ALA A 150 6.03 9.41 1.86
CA ALA A 150 5.55 9.25 0.49
C ALA A 150 4.03 9.08 0.43
N ALA A 151 3.46 8.21 1.27
CA ALA A 151 2.03 8.02 1.38
C ALA A 151 1.32 9.33 1.75
N ARG A 152 1.84 10.09 2.71
CA ARG A 152 1.28 11.40 3.08
C ARG A 152 1.25 12.38 1.91
N ALA A 153 2.33 12.44 1.14
CA ALA A 153 2.41 13.25 -0.07
C ALA A 153 1.44 12.78 -1.17
N LEU A 154 1.16 11.48 -1.24
CA LEU A 154 0.12 10.93 -2.11
C LEU A 154 -1.27 11.41 -1.65
N PHE A 155 -1.55 11.39 -0.35
CA PHE A 155 -2.80 11.90 0.22
C PHE A 155 -2.98 13.41 -0.01
N ASP A 156 -1.92 14.21 0.11
CA ASP A 156 -1.96 15.65 -0.24
C ASP A 156 -2.28 15.87 -1.74
N GLY A 157 -1.80 14.96 -2.60
CA GLY A 157 -2.04 15.01 -4.05
C GLY A 157 -3.31 14.29 -4.51
N CYS A 158 -3.97 13.53 -3.63
CA CYS A 158 -5.17 12.76 -3.94
C CYS A 158 -6.31 13.76 -4.20
N ARG A 159 -6.57 14.05 -5.48
CA ARG A 159 -7.76 14.80 -5.93
C ARG A 159 -9.01 14.02 -5.52
N SER A 160 -10.17 14.67 -5.48
CA SER A 160 -11.48 14.09 -5.10
C SER A 160 -12.00 12.93 -5.99
N SER A 161 -11.14 12.33 -6.84
CA SER A 161 -11.47 11.19 -7.68
C SER A 161 -11.46 9.89 -6.89
N HIS A 162 -12.40 8.98 -7.18
CA HIS A 162 -12.46 7.66 -6.56
C HIS A 162 -11.16 6.86 -6.76
N ALA A 163 -10.54 7.01 -7.93
CA ALA A 163 -9.28 6.35 -8.24
C ALA A 163 -8.13 6.82 -7.35
N ALA A 164 -8.04 8.12 -7.05
CA ALA A 164 -7.02 8.64 -6.15
C ALA A 164 -7.19 8.07 -4.74
N THR A 165 -8.42 8.07 -4.19
CA THR A 165 -8.72 7.44 -2.89
C THR A 165 -8.33 5.96 -2.88
N LEU A 166 -8.66 5.20 -3.93
CA LEU A 166 -8.28 3.80 -4.04
C LEU A 166 -6.76 3.59 -4.05
N ARG A 167 -5.99 4.44 -4.74
CA ARG A 167 -4.51 4.38 -4.71
C ARG A 167 -3.96 4.72 -3.32
N CYS A 168 -4.50 5.76 -2.70
CA CYS A 168 -4.18 6.17 -1.34
C CYS A 168 -4.39 4.97 -0.35
N PHE A 169 -5.52 4.25 -0.47
CA PHE A 169 -5.79 3.03 0.30
C PHE A 169 -4.88 1.86 -0.04
N ALA A 170 -4.62 1.64 -1.33
CA ALA A 170 -3.76 0.55 -1.77
C ALA A 170 -2.34 0.73 -1.21
N VAL A 171 -1.82 1.96 -1.19
CA VAL A 171 -0.52 2.27 -0.56
C VAL A 171 -0.53 2.01 0.95
N CYS A 172 -1.63 2.31 1.65
CA CYS A 172 -1.77 1.93 3.06
C CYS A 172 -1.81 0.41 3.26
N ALA A 173 -2.51 -0.31 2.38
CA ALA A 173 -2.54 -1.77 2.38
C ALA A 173 -1.16 -2.39 2.11
N LEU A 174 -0.38 -1.81 1.18
CA LEU A 174 1.01 -2.17 0.93
C LEU A 174 1.88 -1.92 2.17
N PHE A 175 1.71 -0.78 2.85
CA PHE A 175 2.44 -0.50 4.09
C PHE A 175 2.15 -1.57 5.15
N VAL A 176 0.88 -1.89 5.39
CA VAL A 176 0.49 -2.91 6.37
C VAL A 176 1.04 -4.29 5.99
N ALA A 177 0.99 -4.66 4.72
CA ALA A 177 1.52 -5.94 4.24
C ALA A 177 3.05 -6.06 4.42
N LEU A 178 3.80 -4.98 4.26
CA LEU A 178 5.27 -4.99 4.38
C LEU A 178 5.75 -4.80 5.82
N PHE A 179 5.17 -3.84 6.54
CA PHE A 179 5.68 -3.39 7.84
C PHE A 179 4.89 -3.91 9.03
N ALA A 180 3.61 -4.26 8.88
CA ALA A 180 2.76 -4.73 9.98
C ALA A 180 1.96 -6.01 9.64
N PRO A 181 2.60 -7.09 9.13
CA PRO A 181 1.92 -8.33 8.77
C PRO A 181 1.60 -9.21 10.00
N TRP A 182 1.19 -8.60 11.12
CA TRP A 182 0.81 -9.36 12.31
C TRP A 182 -0.55 -10.00 12.13
N ASN A 183 -0.60 -11.31 12.37
CA ASN A 183 -1.79 -12.17 12.34
C ASN A 183 -2.01 -12.78 13.73
N THR A 184 -3.25 -13.14 14.03
CA THR A 184 -3.68 -13.76 15.30
C THR A 184 -3.48 -15.25 15.34
N ALA A 185 -3.37 -15.91 14.17
CA ALA A 185 -3.21 -17.36 14.06
C ALA A 185 -2.14 -17.96 15.00
N PRO A 186 -0.96 -17.33 15.22
CA PRO A 186 0.04 -17.89 16.14
C PRO A 186 -0.34 -17.83 17.63
N TYR A 187 -1.30 -16.98 18.02
CA TYR A 187 -1.59 -16.64 19.41
C TYR A 187 -2.89 -17.25 19.93
N VAL A 188 -3.79 -17.68 19.03
CA VAL A 188 -5.16 -18.06 19.38
C VAL A 188 -5.50 -19.44 18.81
N ARG A 189 -6.04 -20.31 19.67
CA ARG A 189 -6.52 -21.65 19.27
C ARG A 189 -8.01 -21.63 18.93
N TRP A 190 -8.38 -20.93 17.86
CA TRP A 190 -9.75 -20.89 17.36
C TRP A 190 -9.89 -21.71 16.07
N PRO A 191 -11.13 -22.07 15.65
CA PRO A 191 -11.38 -22.62 14.32
C PRO A 191 -10.79 -21.74 13.22
N ASP A 192 -10.21 -22.35 12.19
CA ASP A 192 -9.50 -21.66 11.10
C ASP A 192 -10.34 -20.56 10.42
N SER A 193 -11.66 -20.78 10.31
CA SER A 193 -12.58 -19.80 9.73
C SER A 193 -12.72 -18.53 10.57
N LEU A 194 -12.72 -18.66 11.91
CA LEU A 194 -12.79 -17.51 12.81
C LEU A 194 -11.45 -16.77 12.85
N VAL A 195 -10.33 -17.49 12.87
CA VAL A 195 -8.98 -16.90 12.79
C VAL A 195 -8.84 -16.10 11.50
N ALA A 196 -9.23 -16.67 10.36
CA ALA A 196 -9.19 -15.98 9.08
C ALA A 196 -10.09 -14.71 9.06
N GLY A 197 -11.29 -14.79 9.64
CA GLY A 197 -12.18 -13.63 9.77
C GLY A 197 -11.61 -12.53 10.65
N CYS A 198 -10.99 -12.88 11.79
CA CYS A 198 -10.32 -11.93 12.67
C CYS A 198 -9.09 -11.31 12.01
N ASP A 199 -8.26 -12.09 11.34
CA ASP A 199 -7.09 -11.59 10.62
C ASP A 199 -7.48 -10.65 9.47
N PHE A 200 -8.58 -10.96 8.77
CA PHE A 200 -9.14 -10.06 7.76
C PHE A 200 -9.54 -8.71 8.36
N MET A 201 -10.27 -8.72 9.48
CA MET A 201 -10.71 -7.49 10.15
C MET A 201 -9.53 -6.70 10.73
N LEU A 202 -8.54 -7.39 11.32
CA LEU A 202 -7.33 -6.75 11.84
C LEU A 202 -6.49 -6.16 10.72
N PHE A 203 -6.38 -6.83 9.58
CA PHE A 203 -5.71 -6.29 8.41
C PHE A 203 -6.33 -4.95 8.00
N TRP A 204 -7.65 -4.91 7.78
CA TRP A 204 -8.33 -3.68 7.39
C TRP A 204 -8.32 -2.62 8.49
N GLY A 205 -8.45 -3.01 9.75
CA GLY A 205 -8.30 -2.10 10.90
C GLY A 205 -6.94 -1.39 10.89
N LYS A 206 -5.85 -2.11 10.61
CA LYS A 206 -4.51 -1.53 10.43
C LYS A 206 -4.46 -0.58 9.23
N VAL A 207 -5.06 -0.95 8.10
CA VAL A 207 -5.11 -0.09 6.89
C VAL A 207 -5.83 1.22 7.18
N PHE A 208 -7.00 1.17 7.84
CA PHE A 208 -7.74 2.35 8.26
C PHE A 208 -6.96 3.18 9.30
N GLY A 209 -6.30 2.52 10.25
CA GLY A 209 -5.45 3.18 11.23
C GLY A 209 -4.30 3.97 10.58
N VAL A 210 -3.58 3.36 9.63
CA VAL A 210 -2.53 4.04 8.85
C VAL A 210 -3.11 5.21 8.07
N ALA A 211 -4.23 5.02 7.37
CA ALA A 211 -4.87 6.08 6.61
C ALA A 211 -5.31 7.24 7.53
N ALA A 212 -5.89 6.95 8.70
CA ALA A 212 -6.28 7.96 9.69
C ALA A 212 -5.08 8.74 10.24
N VAL A 213 -3.98 8.06 10.58
CA VAL A 213 -2.74 8.71 11.00
C VAL A 213 -2.22 9.63 9.90
N LEU A 214 -2.20 9.19 8.64
CA LEU A 214 -1.78 10.03 7.52
C LEU A 214 -2.68 11.26 7.35
N LEU A 215 -3.98 11.17 7.59
CA LEU A 215 -4.88 12.33 7.56
C LEU A 215 -4.64 13.31 8.71
N LEU A 216 -4.26 12.80 9.88
CA LEU A 216 -3.97 13.62 11.07
C LEU A 216 -2.61 14.31 10.99
N LEU A 217 -1.67 13.76 10.21
CA LEU A 217 -0.36 14.37 10.02
C LEU A 217 -0.47 15.68 9.23
N PRO A 218 0.30 16.72 9.62
CA PRO A 218 0.29 17.99 8.90
C PRO A 218 0.69 17.77 7.42
N PRO A 219 0.12 18.56 6.49
CA PRO A 219 0.45 18.45 5.08
C PRO A 219 1.96 18.68 4.90
N VAL A 220 2.59 17.80 4.13
CA VAL A 220 4.02 17.92 3.88
C VAL A 220 4.18 19.05 2.88
N GLN A 221 4.67 20.22 3.31
CA GLN A 221 4.78 21.37 2.40
C GLN A 221 5.62 21.02 1.16
N ALA A 222 5.09 21.41 -0.01
CA ALA A 222 5.61 21.08 -1.34
C ALA A 222 6.87 21.88 -1.69
N GLY A 223 7.98 21.65 -0.97
CA GLY A 223 9.31 22.12 -1.37
C GLY A 223 10.14 20.97 -1.94
N GLY A 224 11.12 21.26 -2.81
CA GLY A 224 12.08 20.30 -3.39
C GLY A 224 12.86 19.44 -2.37
N ARG A 225 12.73 19.75 -1.07
CA ARG A 225 13.20 18.95 0.06
C ARG A 225 12.60 17.53 0.13
N ARG A 226 11.46 17.25 -0.54
CA ARG A 226 10.81 15.92 -0.55
C ARG A 226 11.71 14.81 -1.12
N LEU A 227 12.36 15.08 -2.25
CA LEU A 227 13.21 14.08 -2.91
C LEU A 227 14.52 13.89 -2.15
N SER A 228 15.10 14.98 -1.65
CA SER A 228 16.33 14.93 -0.86
C SER A 228 16.13 14.15 0.44
N PHE A 229 15.06 14.42 1.21
CA PHE A 229 14.78 13.66 2.42
C PHE A 229 14.57 12.17 2.13
N PHE A 230 13.79 11.83 1.10
CA PHE A 230 13.56 10.43 0.75
C PHE A 230 14.83 9.72 0.24
N CYS A 231 15.61 10.35 -0.64
CA CYS A 231 16.89 9.83 -1.11
C CYS A 231 17.87 9.63 0.05
N CYS A 232 17.90 10.55 1.02
CA CYS A 232 18.67 10.38 2.24
C CYS A 232 18.14 9.18 3.06
N THR A 233 16.84 9.07 3.28
CA THR A 233 16.26 7.99 4.09
C THR A 233 16.46 6.60 3.46
N VAL A 234 16.23 6.46 2.15
CA VAL A 234 16.46 5.20 1.43
C VAL A 234 17.96 4.90 1.32
N GLY A 235 18.79 5.91 1.01
CA GLY A 235 20.24 5.75 0.97
C GLY A 235 20.80 5.31 2.33
N SER A 236 20.41 5.97 3.41
CA SER A 236 20.79 5.60 4.78
C SER A 236 20.29 4.21 5.15
N ALA A 237 19.06 3.85 4.79
CA ALA A 237 18.54 2.51 5.04
C ALA A 237 19.34 1.43 4.29
N LEU A 238 19.73 1.67 3.04
CA LEU A 238 20.55 0.75 2.26
C LEU A 238 21.98 0.63 2.81
N ILE A 239 22.53 1.66 3.43
CA ILE A 239 23.82 1.58 4.15
C ILE A 239 23.69 0.72 5.41
N ILE A 240 22.58 0.87 6.14
CA ILE A 240 22.33 0.14 7.40
C ILE A 240 21.94 -1.33 7.16
N ILE A 241 21.39 -1.63 5.97
CA ILE A 241 21.04 -2.99 5.55
C ILE A 241 22.12 -3.47 4.58
N PRO A 242 23.27 -3.98 5.08
CA PRO A 242 24.33 -4.48 4.21
C PRO A 242 23.82 -5.63 3.35
N ALA A 243 24.28 -5.65 2.09
CA ALA A 243 24.21 -6.80 1.21
C ALA A 243 25.15 -7.88 1.75
N GLY A 244 24.74 -8.56 2.81
CA GLY A 244 25.44 -9.67 3.44
C GLY A 244 24.67 -10.96 3.25
#